data_AF-A0A1Z9QND6-F1
#
_entry.id   AF-A0A1Z9QND6-F1
#
_cell.length_a   1.000
_cell.length_b   1.000
_cell.length_c   1.000
_cell.angle_alpha   90.00
_cell.angle_beta   90.00
_cell.angle_gamma   90.00
#
_symmetry.space_group_name_H-M   'P 1'
#
loop_
_entity.id
_entity.type
_entity.pdbx_description
1 polymer ?
#
loop_
_entity_poly.entity_id
_entity_poly.type
_entity_poly.pdbx_seq_one_letter_code
_entity_poly.pdbx_strand_id
1 'polypeptide(L)'
;MNSHTITSKFIHWTFTVLYAYGIFKQVGDLEELEDTSLLNFEIVFAIVFLVIVLIRYFYMKGTPTLLGAHEEMRKGHLFIAKTVHRLVYFSLIMLPTTGLLIAAMLSFDTRGMGIAIGLHEFSASLSYLVIAIHIAASLYSRLKGEGIWNAMVPVWKETGKVNSDLISKLEVIENKTYDQIEKIFRLN
;
A
#
# COMPACT_ATOMS: atom_id res chain seq x y z
N MET A 1 -2.78 -13.54 20.82
CA MET A 1 -2.84 -12.44 19.84
C MET A 1 -2.50 -13.00 18.47
N ASN A 2 -3.38 -12.82 17.48
CA ASN A 2 -3.14 -13.33 16.13
C ASN A 2 -2.07 -12.48 15.44
N SER A 3 -1.17 -13.12 14.69
CA SER A 3 -0.06 -12.43 14.03
C SER A 3 0.12 -12.98 12.62
N HIS A 4 0.64 -12.15 11.72
CA HIS A 4 1.03 -12.62 10.40
C HIS A 4 2.17 -13.63 10.49
N THR A 5 2.19 -14.55 9.53
CA THR A 5 3.27 -15.53 9.36
C THR A 5 4.61 -14.82 9.12
N ILE A 6 5.72 -15.50 9.39
CA ILE A 6 7.06 -14.98 9.10
C ILE A 6 7.19 -14.64 7.61
N THR A 7 6.68 -15.50 6.72
CA THR A 7 6.65 -15.28 5.27
C THR A 7 5.90 -14.01 4.88
N SER A 8 4.72 -13.77 5.46
CA SER A 8 3.93 -12.56 5.21
C SER A 8 4.70 -11.29 5.58
N LYS A 9 5.33 -11.29 6.75
CA LYS A 9 6.13 -10.16 7.24
C LYS A 9 7.35 -9.94 6.35
N PHE A 10 8.06 -11.01 6.01
CA PHE A 10 9.21 -10.95 5.11
C PHE A 10 8.83 -10.32 3.78
N ILE A 11 7.80 -10.84 3.10
CA ILE A 11 7.35 -10.30 1.81
C ILE A 11 6.93 -8.83 1.93
N HIS A 12 6.22 -8.45 3.00
CA HIS A 12 5.81 -7.06 3.21
C HIS A 12 7.00 -6.11 3.36
N TRP A 13 8.00 -6.45 4.18
CA TRP A 13 9.16 -5.58 4.41
C TRP A 13 10.14 -5.57 3.24
N THR A 14 10.34 -6.70 2.56
CA THR A 14 11.04 -6.75 1.27
C THR A 14 10.37 -5.82 0.27
N PHE A 15 9.05 -5.88 0.17
CA PHE A 15 8.28 -5.01 -0.70
C PHE A 15 8.45 -3.52 -0.35
N THR A 16 8.43 -3.16 0.93
CA THR A 16 8.67 -1.78 1.37
C THR A 16 10.03 -1.25 0.94
N VAL A 17 11.09 -2.06 1.08
CA VAL A 17 12.45 -1.67 0.67
C VAL A 17 12.54 -1.51 -0.85
N LEU A 18 11.96 -2.45 -1.61
CA LEU A 18 11.94 -2.37 -3.08
C LEU A 18 11.15 -1.15 -3.57
N TYR A 19 10.00 -0.85 -2.96
CA TYR A 19 9.21 0.32 -3.31
C TYR A 19 9.96 1.62 -3.03
N ALA A 20 10.60 1.73 -1.86
CA ALA A 20 11.44 2.88 -1.54
C ALA A 20 12.60 3.03 -2.54
N TYR A 21 13.27 1.94 -2.90
CA TYR A 21 14.30 1.94 -3.94
C TYR A 21 13.76 2.45 -5.28
N GLY A 22 12.59 1.97 -5.70
CA GLY A 22 11.93 2.42 -6.93
C GLY A 22 11.66 3.92 -6.94
N ILE A 23 11.22 4.50 -5.81
CA ILE A 23 11.04 5.96 -5.69
C ILE A 23 12.38 6.70 -5.81
N PHE A 24 13.42 6.23 -5.12
CA PHE A 24 14.73 6.91 -5.13
C PHE A 24 15.43 6.84 -6.47
N LYS A 25 15.15 5.80 -7.27
CA LYS A 25 15.81 5.52 -8.54
C LYS A 25 14.90 5.71 -9.74
N GLN A 26 13.70 6.25 -9.54
CA GLN A 26 12.77 6.55 -10.61
C GLN A 26 13.42 7.46 -11.65
N VAL A 27 13.08 7.22 -12.91
CA VAL A 27 13.50 8.05 -14.04
C VAL A 27 12.83 9.43 -13.94
N GLY A 28 13.60 10.49 -14.21
CA GLY A 28 13.09 11.87 -14.20
C GLY A 28 12.36 12.21 -15.49
N ASP A 29 12.98 11.91 -16.63
CA ASP A 29 12.46 12.20 -17.97
C ASP A 29 12.58 11.00 -18.92
N LEU A 30 11.65 10.89 -19.87
CA LEU A 30 11.62 9.76 -20.82
C LEU A 30 12.86 9.65 -21.70
N GLU A 31 13.55 10.77 -21.95
CA GLU A 31 14.79 10.79 -22.75
C GLU A 31 15.89 9.95 -22.11
N GLU A 32 15.89 9.79 -20.78
CA GLU A 32 16.85 8.90 -20.09
C GLU A 32 16.70 7.43 -20.54
N LEU A 33 15.49 7.02 -20.97
CA LEU A 33 15.21 5.66 -21.42
C LEU A 33 15.76 5.37 -22.83
N GLU A 34 16.36 6.35 -23.52
CA GLU A 34 17.16 6.08 -24.71
C GLU A 34 18.43 5.28 -24.38
N ASP A 35 18.92 5.37 -23.14
CA ASP A 35 19.95 4.47 -22.64
C ASP A 35 19.36 3.05 -22.49
N THR A 36 19.80 2.15 -23.40
CA THR A 36 19.32 0.77 -23.45
C THR A 36 19.63 -0.02 -22.16
N SER A 37 20.73 0.30 -21.47
CA SER A 37 21.05 -0.33 -20.19
C SER A 37 20.06 0.11 -19.10
N LEU A 38 19.72 1.39 -19.06
CA LEU A 38 18.73 1.92 -18.12
C LEU A 38 17.33 1.35 -18.41
N LEU A 39 16.90 1.35 -19.67
CA LEU A 39 15.61 0.77 -20.07
C LEU A 39 15.48 -0.70 -19.68
N ASN A 40 16.52 -1.50 -19.94
CA ASN A 40 16.54 -2.91 -19.55
C ASN A 40 16.48 -3.08 -18.03
N PHE A 41 17.19 -2.25 -17.28
CA PHE A 41 17.13 -2.26 -15.82
C PHE A 41 15.71 -1.98 -15.31
N GLU A 42 15.06 -0.93 -15.82
CA GLU A 42 13.68 -0.57 -15.45
C GLU A 42 12.67 -1.68 -15.79
N ILE A 43 12.80 -2.31 -16.96
CA ILE A 43 11.96 -3.46 -17.34
C ILE A 43 12.13 -4.62 -16.36
N VAL A 44 13.37 -5.02 -16.07
CA VAL A 44 13.66 -6.13 -15.14
C VAL A 44 13.14 -5.79 -13.74
N PHE A 45 13.40 -4.57 -13.27
CA PHE A 45 12.94 -4.09 -11.98
C PHE A 45 11.41 -4.11 -11.89
N ALA A 46 10.70 -3.59 -12.90
CA ALA A 46 9.24 -3.57 -12.95
C ALA A 46 8.65 -4.99 -12.98
N ILE A 47 9.23 -5.93 -13.73
CA ILE A 47 8.81 -7.34 -13.74
C ILE A 47 8.98 -7.97 -12.36
N VAL A 48 10.16 -7.84 -11.75
CA VAL A 48 10.46 -8.41 -10.42
C VAL A 48 9.51 -7.82 -9.38
N PHE A 49 9.32 -6.50 -9.40
CA PHE A 49 8.42 -5.80 -8.51
C PHE A 49 6.97 -6.28 -8.66
N LEU A 50 6.47 -6.36 -9.91
CA LEU A 50 5.13 -6.85 -10.22
C LEU A 50 4.92 -8.29 -9.73
N VAL A 51 5.88 -9.18 -9.99
CA VAL A 51 5.83 -10.58 -9.53
C VAL A 51 5.73 -10.64 -8.01
N ILE A 52 6.55 -9.88 -7.27
CA ILE A 52 6.52 -9.85 -5.81
C ILE A 52 5.18 -9.31 -5.28
N VAL A 53 4.64 -8.25 -5.89
CA VAL A 53 3.31 -7.71 -5.53
C VAL A 53 2.22 -8.74 -5.75
N LEU A 54 2.24 -9.45 -6.87
CA LEU A 54 1.25 -10.49 -7.18
C LEU A 54 1.35 -11.68 -6.22
N ILE A 55 2.56 -12.15 -5.92
CA ILE A 55 2.79 -13.18 -4.90
C ILE A 55 2.19 -12.72 -3.57
N ARG A 56 2.48 -11.49 -3.15
CA ARG A 56 1.94 -10.92 -1.91
C ARG A 56 0.41 -10.88 -1.93
N TYR A 57 -0.18 -10.37 -3.02
CA TYR A 57 -1.63 -10.28 -3.19
C TYR A 57 -2.28 -11.65 -3.05
N PHE A 58 -1.83 -12.65 -3.80
CA PHE A 58 -2.44 -13.98 -3.78
C PHE A 58 -2.21 -14.71 -2.46
N TYR A 59 -1.06 -14.52 -1.82
CA TYR A 59 -0.78 -15.08 -0.50
C TYR A 59 -1.69 -14.46 0.58
N MET A 60 -1.97 -13.16 0.49
CA MET A 60 -2.72 -12.43 1.52
C MET A 60 -4.23 -12.33 1.27
N LYS A 61 -4.74 -12.66 0.08
CA LYS A 61 -6.15 -12.43 -0.29
C LYS A 61 -7.19 -13.03 0.66
N GLY A 62 -6.85 -14.13 1.34
CA GLY A 62 -7.71 -14.81 2.32
C GLY A 62 -7.46 -14.41 3.77
N THR A 63 -6.47 -13.55 4.04
CA THR A 63 -6.15 -13.14 5.40
C THR A 63 -7.09 -12.04 5.87
N PRO A 64 -7.66 -12.11 7.09
CA PRO A 64 -8.46 -11.04 7.64
C PRO A 64 -7.71 -9.71 7.67
N THR A 65 -8.36 -8.64 7.22
CA THR A 65 -7.86 -7.28 7.38
C THR A 65 -7.94 -6.88 8.86
N LEU A 66 -6.97 -6.12 9.37
CA LEU A 66 -6.83 -5.77 10.80
C LEU A 66 -6.55 -6.98 11.72
N LEU A 67 -5.89 -8.02 11.18
CA LEU A 67 -5.40 -9.13 11.98
C LEU A 67 -4.55 -8.61 13.16
N GLY A 68 -4.80 -9.15 14.36
CA GLY A 68 -4.10 -8.75 15.58
C GLY A 68 -4.84 -7.72 16.43
N ALA A 69 -5.96 -7.18 15.95
CA ALA A 69 -6.86 -6.36 16.74
C ALA A 69 -7.21 -7.04 18.08
N HIS A 70 -7.07 -6.32 19.20
CA HIS A 70 -7.40 -6.81 20.54
C HIS A 70 -8.91 -6.93 20.77
N GLU A 71 -9.68 -6.05 20.13
CA GLU A 71 -11.14 -6.00 20.22
C GLU A 71 -11.78 -6.22 18.85
N GLU A 72 -13.08 -6.50 18.83
CA GLU A 72 -13.82 -6.58 17.59
C GLU A 72 -13.89 -5.20 16.93
N MET A 73 -13.33 -5.08 15.72
CA MET A 73 -13.28 -3.83 15.00
C MET A 73 -14.65 -3.52 14.36
N ARG A 74 -15.08 -2.25 14.45
CA ARG A 74 -16.29 -1.77 13.78
C ARG A 74 -16.28 -2.06 12.28
N LYS A 75 -17.46 -2.32 11.70
CA LYS A 75 -17.61 -2.65 10.28
C LYS A 75 -17.15 -1.49 9.39
N GLY A 76 -17.39 -0.25 9.81
CA GLY A 76 -16.91 0.96 9.15
C GLY A 76 -15.39 1.03 9.07
N HIS A 77 -14.69 0.75 10.18
CA HIS A 77 -13.21 0.67 10.17
C HIS A 77 -12.75 -0.42 9.21
N LEU A 78 -13.31 -1.63 9.32
CA LEU A 78 -12.93 -2.75 8.46
C LEU A 78 -13.14 -2.43 6.96
N PHE A 79 -14.21 -1.72 6.62
CA PHE A 79 -14.48 -1.26 5.27
C PHE A 79 -13.41 -0.30 4.75
N ILE A 80 -13.05 0.72 5.53
CA ILE A 80 -11.99 1.68 5.18
C ILE A 80 -10.67 0.93 5.01
N ALA A 81 -10.29 0.09 5.98
CA ALA A 81 -9.03 -0.64 5.96
C ALA A 81 -8.94 -1.57 4.74
N LYS A 82 -10.03 -2.26 4.38
CA LYS A 82 -10.10 -3.07 3.15
C LYS A 82 -9.96 -2.20 1.90
N THR A 83 -10.61 -1.05 1.87
CA THR A 83 -10.54 -0.11 0.75
C THR A 83 -9.12 0.41 0.54
N VAL A 84 -8.47 0.88 1.61
CA VAL A 84 -7.07 1.33 1.56
C VAL A 84 -6.15 0.22 1.08
N HIS A 85 -6.23 -1.00 1.64
CA HIS A 85 -5.40 -2.10 1.16
C HIS A 85 -5.64 -2.47 -0.32
N ARG A 86 -6.89 -2.42 -0.78
CA ARG A 86 -7.21 -2.64 -2.20
C ARG A 86 -6.61 -1.56 -3.09
N LEU A 87 -6.69 -0.29 -2.69
CA LEU A 87 -6.09 0.82 -3.43
C LEU A 87 -4.55 0.76 -3.43
N VAL A 88 -3.95 0.32 -2.32
CA VAL A 88 -2.52 0.02 -2.24
C VAL A 88 -2.16 -1.05 -3.27
N TYR A 89 -2.85 -2.20 -3.29
CA TYR A 89 -2.58 -3.22 -4.32
C TYR A 89 -2.84 -2.72 -5.75
N PHE A 90 -3.94 -2.01 -5.97
CA PHE A 90 -4.30 -1.48 -7.28
C PHE A 90 -3.20 -0.56 -7.82
N SER A 91 -2.78 0.44 -7.04
CA SER A 91 -1.74 1.38 -7.44
C SER A 91 -0.39 0.69 -7.67
N LEU A 92 -0.01 -0.24 -6.80
CA LEU A 92 1.27 -0.96 -6.88
C LEU A 92 1.34 -2.04 -7.97
N ILE A 93 0.20 -2.52 -8.45
CA ILE A 93 0.13 -3.37 -9.65
C ILE A 93 0.14 -2.48 -10.90
N MET A 94 -0.70 -1.43 -10.91
CA MET A 94 -0.82 -0.52 -12.05
C MET A 94 0.51 0.17 -12.39
N LEU A 95 1.28 0.59 -11.39
CA LEU A 95 2.55 1.28 -11.56
C LEU A 95 3.57 0.49 -12.42
N PRO A 96 4.03 -0.71 -12.05
CA PRO A 96 4.94 -1.49 -12.89
C PRO A 96 4.28 -1.93 -14.21
N THR A 97 2.96 -2.22 -14.25
CA THR A 97 2.32 -2.61 -15.52
C THR A 97 2.29 -1.49 -16.54
N THR A 98 2.08 -0.25 -16.10
CA THR A 98 2.10 0.93 -16.97
C THR A 98 3.53 1.32 -17.35
N GLY A 99 4.51 1.10 -16.46
CA GLY A 99 5.93 1.25 -16.80
C GLY A 99 6.38 0.27 -17.88
N LEU A 100 5.96 -1.00 -17.77
CA LEU A 100 6.19 -2.00 -18.82
C LEU A 100 5.46 -1.67 -20.13
N LEU A 101 4.27 -1.09 -20.05
CA LEU A 101 3.56 -0.58 -21.23
C LEU A 101 4.37 0.54 -21.90
N ILE A 102 4.86 1.53 -21.15
CA ILE A 102 5.71 2.61 -21.67
C ILE A 102 6.95 2.03 -22.37
N ALA A 103 7.66 1.11 -21.71
CA ALA A 103 8.84 0.45 -22.26
C ALA A 103 8.53 -0.30 -23.57
N ALA A 104 7.42 -1.03 -23.63
CA ALA A 104 6.96 -1.70 -24.84
C ALA A 104 6.63 -0.69 -25.95
N MET A 105 5.93 0.40 -25.61
CA MET A 105 5.55 1.42 -26.58
C MET A 105 6.75 2.16 -27.17
N LEU A 106 7.79 2.41 -26.37
CA LEU A 106 9.08 2.94 -26.82
C LEU A 106 9.76 1.96 -27.79
N SER A 107 9.79 0.68 -27.44
CA SER A 107 10.45 -0.36 -28.24
C SER A 107 9.80 -0.59 -29.62
N PHE A 108 8.49 -0.36 -29.73
CA PHE A 108 7.72 -0.58 -30.95
C PHE A 108 7.31 0.69 -31.70
N ASP A 109 7.77 1.87 -31.24
CA ASP A 109 7.42 3.19 -31.82
C ASP A 109 5.91 3.37 -32.05
N THR A 110 5.14 3.13 -30.98
CA THR A 110 3.66 3.15 -31.05
C THR A 110 3.06 4.46 -30.57
N ARG A 111 1.92 4.84 -31.16
CA ARG A 111 1.15 6.03 -30.75
C ARG A 111 0.47 5.81 -29.39
N GLY A 112 0.19 6.91 -28.70
CA GLY A 112 -0.56 6.90 -27.43
C GLY A 112 0.30 6.98 -26.17
N MET A 113 1.60 7.24 -26.33
CA MET A 113 2.58 7.35 -25.23
C MET A 113 2.09 8.26 -24.09
N GLY A 114 1.50 9.42 -24.42
CA GLY A 114 0.95 10.34 -23.42
C GLY A 114 -0.11 9.74 -22.50
N ILE A 115 -0.93 8.80 -22.99
CA ILE A 115 -1.93 8.10 -22.17
C ILE A 115 -1.23 7.12 -21.21
N ALA A 116 -0.23 6.40 -21.70
CA ALA A 116 0.53 5.44 -20.88
C ALA A 116 1.29 6.15 -19.74
N ILE A 117 1.95 7.28 -20.06
CA ILE A 117 2.61 8.15 -19.08
C ILE A 117 1.58 8.67 -18.07
N GLY A 118 0.46 9.24 -18.53
CA GLY A 118 -0.56 9.78 -17.63
C GLY A 118 -1.13 8.71 -16.67
N LEU A 119 -1.32 7.47 -17.15
CA LEU A 119 -1.73 6.36 -16.30
C LEU A 119 -0.64 5.95 -15.30
N HIS A 120 0.63 5.99 -15.71
CA HIS A 120 1.77 5.69 -14.85
C HIS A 120 1.93 6.73 -13.74
N GLU A 121 1.92 8.02 -14.07
CA GLU A 121 1.98 9.14 -13.13
C GLU A 121 0.80 9.15 -12.17
N PHE A 122 -0.41 8.87 -12.67
CA PHE A 122 -1.60 8.70 -11.84
C PHE A 122 -1.40 7.56 -10.84
N SER A 123 -0.86 6.42 -11.29
CA SER A 123 -0.59 5.26 -10.44
C SER A 123 0.46 5.57 -9.37
N ALA A 124 1.52 6.31 -9.73
CA ALA A 124 2.56 6.76 -8.81
C ALA A 124 1.97 7.69 -7.73
N SER A 125 1.25 8.73 -8.15
CA SER A 125 0.60 9.70 -7.26
C SER A 125 -0.40 9.02 -6.32
N LEU A 126 -1.22 8.13 -6.85
CA LEU A 126 -2.16 7.34 -6.05
C LEU A 126 -1.41 6.49 -5.03
N SER A 127 -0.32 5.83 -5.43
CA SER A 127 0.49 5.00 -4.54
C SER A 127 1.07 5.81 -3.37
N TYR A 128 1.61 7.02 -3.63
CA TYR A 128 2.13 7.90 -2.60
C TYR A 128 1.07 8.27 -1.57
N LEU A 129 -0.11 8.68 -2.04
CA LEU A 129 -1.20 9.06 -1.17
C LEU A 129 -1.69 7.88 -0.30
N VAL A 130 -1.98 6.73 -0.92
CA VAL A 130 -2.59 5.61 -0.20
C VAL A 130 -1.61 4.91 0.73
N ILE A 131 -0.32 4.88 0.40
CA ILE A 131 0.74 4.35 1.28
C ILE A 131 0.98 5.30 2.44
N ALA A 132 0.99 6.62 2.23
CA ALA A 132 1.08 7.58 3.33
C ALA A 132 -0.09 7.41 4.31
N ILE A 133 -1.32 7.28 3.80
CA ILE A 133 -2.50 6.97 4.63
C ILE A 133 -2.33 5.65 5.37
N HIS A 134 -1.87 4.59 4.69
CA HIS A 134 -1.65 3.27 5.28
C HIS A 134 -0.63 3.31 6.42
N ILE A 135 0.49 4.00 6.25
CA ILE A 135 1.53 4.17 7.28
C ILE A 135 0.99 5.01 8.44
N ALA A 136 0.35 6.14 8.16
CA ALA A 136 -0.22 7.01 9.18
C ALA A 136 -1.27 6.28 10.04
N ALA A 137 -2.17 5.53 9.40
CA ALA A 137 -3.15 4.70 10.10
C ALA A 137 -2.49 3.59 10.94
N SER A 138 -1.43 2.97 10.44
CA SER A 138 -0.69 1.93 11.17
C SER A 138 0.02 2.50 12.42
N LEU A 139 0.61 3.69 12.30
CA LEU A 139 1.22 4.40 13.42
C LEU A 139 0.17 4.89 14.43
N TYR A 140 -0.96 5.40 13.96
CA TYR A 140 -2.07 5.81 14.82
C TYR A 140 -2.66 4.61 15.60
N SER A 141 -2.88 3.48 14.93
CA SER A 141 -3.31 2.23 15.55
C SER A 141 -2.32 1.74 16.62
N ARG A 142 -1.01 1.87 16.34
CA ARG A 142 0.05 1.60 17.33
C ARG A 142 -0.07 2.48 18.57
N LEU A 143 -0.35 3.78 18.41
CA LEU A 143 -0.52 4.71 19.53
C LEU A 143 -1.77 4.39 20.36
N LYS A 144 -2.81 3.86 19.71
CA LYS A 144 -4.03 3.39 20.38
C LYS A 144 -3.85 2.05 21.09
N GLY A 145 -2.79 1.29 20.80
CA GLY A 145 -2.55 -0.02 21.41
C GLY A 145 -3.55 -1.08 20.94
N GLU A 146 -3.96 -1.02 19.67
CA GLU A 146 -5.00 -1.91 19.12
C GLU A 146 -4.47 -3.30 18.76
N GLY A 147 -3.16 -3.54 18.76
CA GLY A 147 -2.54 -4.84 18.45
C GLY A 147 -2.26 -5.07 16.97
N ILE A 148 -2.88 -4.30 16.07
CA ILE A 148 -2.74 -4.42 14.61
C ILE A 148 -1.27 -4.20 14.18
N TRP A 149 -0.61 -3.20 14.75
CA TRP A 149 0.80 -2.92 14.49
C TRP A 149 1.69 -4.12 14.82
N ASN A 150 1.44 -4.75 15.97
CA ASN A 150 2.18 -5.91 16.43
C ASN A 150 1.99 -7.14 15.54
N ALA A 151 0.92 -7.21 14.75
CA ALA A 151 0.73 -8.30 13.81
C ALA A 151 1.73 -8.28 12.65
N MET A 152 2.23 -7.10 12.24
CA MET A 152 3.08 -6.94 11.06
C MET A 152 4.53 -6.51 11.36
N VAL A 153 4.78 -5.71 12.38
CA VAL A 153 6.13 -5.15 12.64
C VAL A 153 6.92 -6.00 13.64
N PRO A 154 8.12 -6.51 13.33
CA PRO A 154 8.80 -7.49 14.19
C PRO A 154 9.51 -6.93 15.43
N VAL A 155 10.09 -5.73 15.37
CA VAL A 155 11.03 -5.22 16.40
C VAL A 155 10.49 -4.08 17.27
N TRP A 156 9.64 -3.20 16.74
CA TRP A 156 9.17 -2.01 17.44
C TRP A 156 7.72 -2.14 17.92
N LYS A 157 7.44 -3.16 18.73
CA LYS A 157 6.08 -3.49 19.18
C LYS A 157 5.45 -2.35 20.03
N GLU A 158 4.13 -2.28 20.05
CA GLU A 158 3.38 -1.46 21.03
C GLU A 158 3.40 -2.12 22.41
N THR A 159 3.39 -1.29 23.45
CA THR A 159 3.38 -1.70 24.86
C THR A 159 2.06 -1.38 25.55
N GLY A 160 1.13 -0.71 24.86
CA GLY A 160 -0.16 -0.25 25.37
C GLY A 160 -0.58 1.07 24.73
N LYS A 161 -1.79 1.52 25.07
CA LYS A 161 -2.35 2.82 24.62
C LYS A 161 -1.55 3.98 25.21
N VAL A 162 -1.24 4.97 24.37
CA VAL A 162 -0.64 6.23 24.81
C VAL A 162 -1.73 7.12 25.41
N ASN A 163 -1.54 7.55 26.66
CA ASN A 163 -2.47 8.47 27.33
C ASN A 163 -2.27 9.89 26.78
N SER A 164 -3.21 10.36 25.96
CA SER A 164 -3.20 11.70 25.38
C SER A 164 -4.60 12.20 25.11
N ASP A 165 -4.90 13.44 25.51
CA ASP A 165 -6.18 14.10 25.21
C ASP A 165 -6.44 14.22 23.71
N LEU A 166 -5.39 14.37 22.89
CA LEU A 166 -5.51 14.42 21.44
C LEU A 166 -6.00 13.08 20.88
N ILE A 167 -5.44 11.96 21.34
CA ILE A 167 -5.85 10.62 20.91
C ILE A 167 -7.30 10.38 21.29
N SER A 168 -7.70 10.71 22.52
CA SER A 168 -9.10 10.57 22.96
C SER A 168 -10.08 11.40 22.11
N LYS A 169 -9.71 12.63 21.73
CA LYS A 169 -10.53 13.46 20.82
C LYS A 169 -10.63 12.87 19.42
N LEU A 170 -9.51 12.36 18.89
CA LEU A 170 -9.48 11.71 17.57
C LEU A 170 -10.37 10.46 17.55
N GLU A 171 -10.37 9.65 18.60
CA GLU A 171 -11.24 8.47 18.73
C GLU A 171 -12.73 8.83 18.68
N VAL A 172 -13.14 9.94 19.29
CA VAL A 172 -14.54 10.41 19.21
C VAL A 172 -14.93 10.77 17.76
N ILE A 173 -14.04 11.45 17.05
CA ILE A 173 -14.26 11.82 15.64
C ILE A 173 -14.29 10.56 14.76
N GLU A 174 -13.32 9.68 14.94
CA GLU A 174 -13.19 8.39 14.26
C GLU A 174 -14.46 7.55 14.39
N ASN A 175 -14.95 7.37 15.62
CA ASN A 175 -16.17 6.61 15.89
C ASN A 175 -17.39 7.21 15.18
N LYS A 176 -17.53 8.55 15.17
CA LYS A 176 -18.60 9.22 14.43
C LYS A 176 -18.48 9.01 12.92
N THR A 177 -17.27 9.02 12.37
CA THR A 177 -17.02 8.71 10.97
C THR A 177 -17.40 7.26 10.64
N TYR A 178 -17.09 6.31 11.53
CA TYR A 178 -17.49 4.91 11.35
C TYR A 178 -19.01 4.76 11.32
N ASP A 179 -19.73 5.39 12.25
CA ASP A 179 -21.20 5.35 12.28
C ASP A 179 -21.81 5.91 10.98
N GLN A 180 -21.23 6.98 10.43
CA GLN A 180 -21.67 7.56 9.16
C GLN A 180 -21.44 6.60 7.99
N ILE A 181 -20.27 5.96 7.91
CA ILE A 181 -19.94 5.00 6.86
C ILE A 181 -20.86 3.78 6.95
N GLU A 182 -21.05 3.24 8.15
CA GLU A 182 -21.95 2.10 8.36
C GLU A 182 -23.37 2.43 7.93
N LYS A 183 -23.87 3.64 8.24
CA LYS A 183 -25.18 4.11 7.81
C LYS A 183 -25.28 4.29 6.29
N ILE A 184 -24.29 4.94 5.66
CA ILE A 184 -24.29 5.24 4.22
C ILE A 184 -24.24 3.94 3.40
N PHE A 185 -23.35 3.02 3.80
CA PHE A 185 -23.13 1.76 3.09
C PHE A 185 -24.00 0.61 3.61
N ARG A 186 -24.89 0.87 4.58
CA ARG A 186 -25.78 -0.11 5.22
C ARG A 186 -25.02 -1.33 5.71
N LEU A 187 -23.89 -1.10 6.36
CA LEU A 187 -23.05 -2.14 6.98
C LEU A 187 -23.64 -2.51 8.35
N ASN A 188 -24.90 -2.94 8.36
CA ASN A 188 -25.63 -3.30 9.58
C ASN A 188 -25.39 -4.77 9.94
#